data_AF-A0AA88KQN7-F1
#
_entry.id   AF-A0AA88KQN7-F1
#
_cell.length_a   1.000
_cell.length_b   1.000
_cell.length_c   1.000
_cell.angle_alpha   90.00
_cell.angle_beta   90.00
_cell.angle_gamma   90.00
#
_symmetry.space_group_name_H-M   'P 1'
#
loop_
_entity.id
_entity.type
_entity.pdbx_description
1 polymer ?
#
loop_
_entity_poly.entity_id
_entity_poly.type
_entity_poly.pdbx_seq_one_letter_code
_entity_poly.pdbx_strand_id
1 'polypeptide(L)'
;MKRNFEKSSALQNCTDRPKRNKPMENQCSSSSSSSFDDNLSKLPSDVVLHSILPHYILNLDRYAFLYNKHKYDLCLLFMGRFHNSSKIHLIFKNVSITTFKAIGRNGEVFNFFEKGILDSVLPSNIESISFLSNFFTQGTSISALPSIIMEKPLFLRHLNLTYQTSFKDVQQICSLKRLEHLRLANSMMSLQDVTQILKSNTKLRCLEYCFPHSSSSSTNEMLIDSQEILSAFQEGSGTLERLFLNGVSCLSNSMVAKLIEILPNLKELSVQDAQLLSNEAFCNIEKNGKNLTFINISGCENITCPFKTLLKAPKLRTIVLEGCDLSTKDLSITTKEHCTTENITDLDLASCVVNDMSILSNFSSLTCLNLSSVQLVAGSGAETFLKNIATLSHLKELNLTGCQFMNDTLLSHIANKELKMLRVGGCGGITDQSIPHLMKLEQLTEIEIGKTKISSGGVQSLLDHFKNIVYFGVNQLNLTDSDILNIQGWSQIERLNLSKNRISDLGFKSLVKYSNLIFLNLADNLITDNGIDQDLFSNKTLTGLILVANRKITNKKRSQIVMKCTHIVDLHL
;
A
#
# COMPACT_ATOMS: atom_id res chain seq x y z
N MET A 1 -43.63 6.88 29.78
CA MET A 1 -44.81 7.69 30.12
C MET A 1 -44.46 8.63 31.27
N LYS A 2 -44.64 9.94 31.04
CA LYS A 2 -45.08 11.02 31.97
C LYS A 2 -44.85 10.77 33.49
N ARG A 3 -44.20 11.67 34.25
CA ARG A 3 -44.70 13.03 34.58
C ARG A 3 -43.63 13.90 35.29
N ASN A 4 -43.77 15.21 35.04
CA ASN A 4 -43.05 16.39 35.53
C ASN A 4 -43.52 16.91 36.92
N PHE A 5 -42.88 18.01 37.35
CA PHE A 5 -43.26 19.08 38.31
C PHE A 5 -42.75 18.90 39.76
N GLU A 6 -42.21 19.90 40.50
CA GLU A 6 -41.80 21.31 40.28
C GLU A 6 -41.09 21.82 41.58
N LYS A 7 -40.10 22.74 41.44
CA LYS A 7 -39.84 24.05 42.17
C LYS A 7 -40.12 24.19 43.69
N SER A 8 -39.42 24.98 44.55
CA SER A 8 -38.66 26.25 44.46
C SER A 8 -38.06 26.63 45.84
N SER A 9 -36.99 27.46 45.86
CA SER A 9 -36.69 28.63 46.75
C SER A 9 -35.18 28.67 47.10
N ALA A 10 -34.45 29.80 47.18
CA ALA A 10 -34.77 31.22 47.26
C ALA A 10 -33.62 32.11 46.69
N LEU A 11 -33.95 33.38 46.44
CA LEU A 11 -33.19 34.51 45.88
C LEU A 11 -32.06 35.06 46.77
N GLN A 12 -31.06 35.77 46.20
CA GLN A 12 -30.93 37.24 46.32
C GLN A 12 -29.83 37.91 45.45
N ASN A 13 -30.30 38.87 44.63
CA ASN A 13 -29.76 40.21 44.25
C ASN A 13 -28.47 40.33 43.40
N CYS A 14 -28.55 40.79 42.12
CA CYS A 14 -28.74 42.17 41.59
C CYS A 14 -27.45 43.03 41.74
N THR A 15 -26.78 43.59 40.72
CA THR A 15 -27.27 44.50 39.66
C THR A 15 -26.19 44.77 38.58
N ASP A 16 -26.66 44.95 37.34
CA ASP A 16 -26.33 45.93 36.28
C ASP A 16 -24.95 46.08 35.56
N ARG A 17 -25.10 46.09 34.20
CA ARG A 17 -24.18 46.44 33.08
C ARG A 17 -24.07 47.99 32.93
N PRO A 18 -23.52 48.66 31.84
CA PRO A 18 -22.98 48.20 30.53
C PRO A 18 -21.81 48.97 29.82
N LYS A 19 -21.24 48.31 28.79
CA LYS A 19 -20.71 48.75 27.45
C LYS A 19 -20.22 50.20 27.17
N ARG A 20 -19.03 50.36 26.52
CA ARG A 20 -18.81 50.87 25.11
C ARG A 20 -17.36 51.31 24.77
N ASN A 21 -16.84 50.77 23.65
CA ASN A 21 -16.15 51.40 22.48
C ASN A 21 -15.03 52.48 22.58
N LYS A 22 -13.82 52.08 22.10
CA LYS A 22 -13.02 52.62 20.96
C LYS A 22 -12.13 53.92 21.14
N PRO A 23 -11.21 54.27 20.21
CA PRO A 23 -9.73 54.22 20.34
C PRO A 23 -8.99 55.59 20.16
N MET A 24 -7.65 55.67 20.29
CA MET A 24 -6.82 56.69 19.61
C MET A 24 -5.30 56.41 19.59
N GLU A 25 -4.65 56.93 18.53
CA GLU A 25 -3.29 56.73 18.03
C GLU A 25 -2.25 57.78 18.51
N ASN A 26 -0.97 57.53 18.15
CA ASN A 26 0.16 58.47 17.89
C ASN A 26 0.95 59.00 19.11
N GLN A 27 2.30 59.16 19.12
CA GLN A 27 3.33 59.24 18.07
C GLN A 27 4.79 59.15 18.67
N CYS A 28 5.72 58.60 17.87
CA CYS A 28 7.15 58.95 17.63
C CYS A 28 8.24 59.04 18.74
N SER A 29 9.31 58.24 18.59
CA SER A 29 10.68 58.71 18.27
C SER A 29 11.61 57.56 17.79
N SER A 30 12.63 57.90 17.01
CA SER A 30 13.26 57.13 15.91
C SER A 30 14.76 56.80 16.11
N SER A 31 15.26 55.68 15.53
CA SER A 31 16.53 55.53 14.75
C SER A 31 16.84 54.02 14.54
N SER A 32 16.57 53.41 13.37
CA SER A 32 17.33 53.35 12.10
C SER A 32 18.29 52.14 11.98
N SER A 33 17.84 51.07 11.31
CA SER A 33 18.64 50.29 10.36
C SER A 33 17.70 49.58 9.37
N SER A 34 17.82 49.93 8.09
CA SER A 34 16.86 49.62 7.02
C SER A 34 17.49 48.77 5.92
N SER A 35 16.79 47.71 5.49
CA SER A 35 16.47 47.43 4.07
C SER A 35 15.80 46.06 3.90
N PHE A 36 14.52 45.93 4.27
CA PHE A 36 13.63 44.87 3.77
C PHE A 36 12.13 45.25 3.87
N ASP A 37 11.77 46.22 4.73
CA ASP A 37 10.37 46.58 5.02
C ASP A 37 9.69 47.55 4.03
N ASP A 38 10.44 48.23 3.16
CA ASP A 38 9.88 49.31 2.32
C ASP A 38 9.03 48.85 1.11
N ASN A 39 8.78 47.54 0.95
CA ASN A 39 7.90 47.01 -0.10
C ASN A 39 6.58 46.39 0.40
N LEU A 40 6.30 46.40 1.71
CA LEU A 40 5.05 45.86 2.27
C LEU A 40 3.90 46.89 2.36
N SER A 41 4.18 48.18 2.21
CA SER A 41 3.21 49.27 2.38
C SER A 41 2.45 49.69 1.11
N LYS A 42 2.56 48.93 0.01
CA LYS A 42 1.85 49.20 -1.26
C LYS A 42 0.85 48.10 -1.67
N LEU A 43 0.35 47.33 -0.72
CA LEU A 43 -0.72 46.36 -0.96
C LEU A 43 -2.10 46.99 -0.66
N PRO A 44 -3.14 46.76 -1.48
CA PRO A 44 -4.50 47.19 -1.18
C PRO A 44 -5.00 46.58 0.14
N SER A 45 -5.86 47.31 0.87
CA SER A 45 -6.40 46.99 2.19
C SER A 45 -7.23 45.70 2.32
N ASP A 46 -7.40 44.95 1.22
CA ASP A 46 -8.23 43.75 1.18
C ASP A 46 -7.41 42.44 1.26
N VAL A 47 -6.10 42.54 1.47
CA VAL A 47 -5.22 41.38 1.68
C VAL A 47 -5.05 41.11 3.18
N VAL A 48 -5.86 40.20 3.73
CA VAL A 48 -5.63 39.64 5.06
C VAL A 48 -4.61 38.50 4.95
N LEU A 49 -3.34 38.81 5.19
CA LEU A 49 -2.30 37.80 5.41
C LEU A 49 -2.46 37.22 6.83
N HIS A 50 -3.18 36.11 6.97
CA HIS A 50 -3.04 35.28 8.16
C HIS A 50 -1.67 34.61 8.14
N SER A 51 -0.71 35.24 8.83
CA SER A 51 0.51 34.67 9.41
C SER A 51 1.12 33.49 8.63
N ILE A 52 1.76 33.80 7.50
CA ILE A 52 2.70 32.87 6.87
C ILE A 52 4.04 33.04 7.59
N LEU A 53 4.42 32.06 8.42
CA LEU A 53 5.78 31.95 8.95
C LEU A 53 6.78 31.77 7.78
N PRO A 54 7.99 32.35 7.84
CA PRO A 54 8.98 32.32 6.76
C PRO A 54 9.74 30.98 6.71
N HIS A 55 9.01 29.88 6.62
CA HIS A 55 9.57 28.54 6.48
C HIS A 55 9.15 27.96 5.13
N TYR A 56 10.15 27.56 4.35
CA TYR A 56 10.06 27.02 2.98
C TYR A 56 10.08 28.07 1.86
N ILE A 57 11.24 28.68 1.67
CA ILE A 57 11.71 29.06 0.34
C ILE A 57 12.93 28.17 0.05
N LEU A 58 12.74 27.14 -0.78
CA LEU A 58 13.86 26.42 -1.41
C LEU A 58 14.45 27.36 -2.45
N ASN A 59 15.57 28.01 -2.12
CA ASN A 59 16.27 28.89 -3.04
C ASN A 59 17.16 28.05 -3.95
N LEU A 60 16.59 27.56 -5.05
CA LEU A 60 17.35 27.32 -6.28
C LEU A 60 17.24 28.65 -7.04
N ASP A 61 18.36 29.23 -7.49
CA ASP A 61 18.52 30.64 -7.91
C ASP A 61 17.47 31.29 -8.87
N ARG A 62 16.39 30.60 -9.26
CA ARG A 62 15.25 31.10 -10.06
C ARG A 62 13.84 30.61 -9.66
N TYR A 63 13.67 29.80 -8.61
CA TYR A 63 12.37 29.20 -8.25
C TYR A 63 12.11 29.16 -6.75
N ALA A 64 10.84 29.27 -6.35
CA ALA A 64 10.37 28.99 -4.98
C ALA A 64 9.15 28.06 -5.02
N PHE A 65 8.99 27.19 -4.03
CA PHE A 65 7.83 26.30 -3.91
C PHE A 65 6.99 26.71 -2.68
N LEU A 66 5.68 26.84 -2.85
CA LEU A 66 4.73 27.11 -1.78
C LEU A 66 3.80 25.91 -1.61
N TYR A 67 3.67 25.43 -0.37
CA TYR A 67 2.80 24.32 -0.01
C TYR A 67 1.59 24.84 0.77
N ASN A 68 0.38 24.63 0.26
CA ASN A 68 -0.84 25.01 0.95
C ASN A 68 -1.38 23.84 1.78
N LYS A 69 -1.19 23.92 3.10
CA LYS A 69 -1.52 22.86 4.05
C LYS A 69 -3.01 22.57 4.21
N HIS A 70 -3.90 23.47 3.77
CA HIS A 70 -5.35 23.28 3.90
C HIS A 70 -6.02 22.67 2.66
N LYS A 71 -5.36 22.73 1.50
CA LYS A 71 -5.88 22.18 0.23
C LYS A 71 -5.02 21.06 -0.35
N TYR A 72 -3.85 20.79 0.24
CA TYR A 72 -2.85 19.84 -0.25
C TYR A 72 -2.30 20.18 -1.64
N ASP A 73 -2.24 21.47 -2.00
CA ASP A 73 -1.68 21.93 -3.28
C ASP A 73 -0.21 22.36 -3.14
N LEU A 74 0.62 22.01 -4.12
CA LEU A 74 2.00 22.48 -4.28
C LEU A 74 2.07 23.50 -5.43
N CYS A 75 2.41 24.75 -5.13
CA CYS A 75 2.55 25.83 -6.11
C CYS A 75 4.03 26.12 -6.40
N LEU A 76 4.34 26.36 -7.69
CA LEU A 76 5.69 26.64 -8.17
C LEU A 76 5.78 28.11 -8.61
N LEU A 77 6.55 28.91 -7.89
CA LEU A 77 6.82 30.32 -8.16
C LEU A 77 8.05 30.46 -9.07
N PHE A 78 7.88 31.17 -10.18
CA PHE A 78 8.97 31.54 -11.09
C PHE A 78 9.48 32.94 -10.72
N MET A 79 10.76 33.08 -10.35
CA MET A 79 11.40 34.37 -10.11
C MET A 79 12.35 34.66 -11.27
N GLY A 80 11.84 35.26 -12.34
CA GLY A 80 12.66 35.76 -13.45
C GLY A 80 13.02 37.23 -13.27
N ARG A 81 14.29 37.60 -13.45
CA ARG A 81 14.68 39.01 -13.64
C ARG A 81 14.18 39.47 -15.01
N PHE A 82 13.09 40.23 -15.03
CA PHE A 82 12.69 41.02 -16.18
C PHE A 82 13.14 42.46 -15.95
N HIS A 83 13.96 42.97 -16.87
CA HIS A 83 14.35 44.38 -16.88
C HIS A 83 13.10 45.26 -17.06
N ASN A 84 12.93 46.21 -16.14
CA ASN A 84 11.99 47.34 -16.20
C ASN A 84 10.50 47.01 -16.30
N SER A 85 9.89 46.59 -15.18
CA SER A 85 8.66 47.19 -14.62
C SER A 85 8.15 46.38 -13.43
N SER A 86 7.87 47.08 -12.33
CA SER A 86 7.39 46.54 -11.07
C SER A 86 5.90 46.16 -11.14
N LYS A 87 5.60 45.03 -11.77
CA LYS A 87 4.33 44.30 -11.60
C LYS A 87 4.62 42.80 -11.52
N ILE A 88 4.47 42.20 -10.33
CA ILE A 88 4.37 40.75 -10.19
C ILE A 88 3.00 40.36 -10.73
N HIS A 89 2.95 39.87 -11.97
CA HIS A 89 1.76 39.16 -12.45
C HIS A 89 1.79 37.74 -11.88
N LEU A 90 0.92 37.47 -10.90
CA LEU A 90 0.58 36.10 -10.51
C LEU A 90 -0.18 35.46 -11.68
N ILE A 91 0.55 34.77 -12.55
CA ILE A 91 -0.07 33.91 -13.56
C ILE A 91 -0.35 32.56 -12.88
N PHE A 92 -1.59 32.36 -12.44
CA PHE A 92 -2.08 31.03 -12.08
C PHE A 92 -2.18 30.20 -13.36
N LYS A 93 -1.16 29.41 -13.66
CA LYS A 93 -1.28 28.30 -14.62
C LYS A 93 -1.16 27.00 -13.85
N ASN A 94 -2.22 26.20 -13.91
CA ASN A 94 -2.27 24.81 -13.45
C ASN A 94 -0.98 24.09 -13.86
N VAL A 95 -0.19 23.65 -12.88
CA VAL A 95 1.04 22.88 -13.14
C VAL A 95 0.74 21.43 -12.77
N SER A 96 0.56 20.56 -13.77
CA SER A 96 0.73 19.12 -13.56
C SER A 96 2.22 18.84 -13.38
N ILE A 97 2.57 18.03 -12.39
CA ILE A 97 3.90 17.43 -12.28
C ILE A 97 3.70 15.95 -12.53
N THR A 98 3.98 15.52 -13.76
CA THR A 98 4.07 14.10 -14.09
C THR A 98 5.47 13.61 -13.80
N THR A 99 5.57 12.62 -12.91
CA THR A 99 6.80 11.85 -12.73
C THR A 99 6.64 10.51 -13.39
N PHE A 100 7.62 10.11 -14.20
CA PHE A 100 7.64 8.78 -14.77
C PHE A 100 9.04 8.17 -14.75
N LYS A 101 9.06 6.84 -14.66
CA LYS A 101 10.24 5.99 -14.66
C LYS A 101 10.26 5.20 -15.97
N ALA A 102 11.39 5.19 -16.66
CA ALA A 102 11.61 4.35 -17.83
C ALA A 102 12.79 3.40 -17.60
N ILE A 103 12.72 2.23 -18.23
CA ILE A 103 13.76 1.20 -18.16
C ILE A 103 14.15 0.80 -19.60
N GLY A 104 15.45 0.89 -19.89
CA GLY A 104 16.05 0.44 -21.14
C GLY A 104 16.32 -1.06 -21.17
N ARG A 105 16.47 -1.64 -22.37
CA ARG A 105 16.75 -3.07 -22.58
C ARG A 105 17.93 -3.64 -21.80
N ASN A 106 18.92 -2.81 -21.47
CA ASN A 106 20.11 -3.21 -20.73
C ASN A 106 19.95 -3.02 -19.20
N GLY A 107 18.73 -2.75 -18.71
CA GLY A 107 18.46 -2.49 -17.28
C GLY A 107 18.73 -1.05 -16.84
N GLU A 108 19.04 -0.15 -17.78
CA GLU A 108 19.24 1.28 -17.53
C GLU A 108 17.96 1.91 -16.97
N VAL A 109 18.04 2.65 -15.85
CA VAL A 109 16.88 3.32 -15.23
C VAL A 109 16.95 4.82 -15.46
N PHE A 110 15.85 5.39 -15.97
CA PHE A 110 15.70 6.81 -16.23
C PHE A 110 14.52 7.37 -15.43
N ASN A 111 14.73 8.44 -14.67
CA ASN A 111 13.69 9.15 -13.92
C ASN A 111 13.48 10.54 -14.52
N PHE A 112 12.24 10.89 -14.83
CA PHE A 112 11.90 12.16 -15.48
C PHE A 112 10.94 12.99 -14.61
N PHE A 113 11.17 14.31 -14.58
CA PHE A 113 10.34 15.31 -13.90
C PHE A 113 9.90 16.38 -14.92
N GLU A 114 8.59 16.63 -15.03
CA GLU A 114 7.98 17.35 -16.15
C GLU A 114 8.39 18.83 -16.34
N LYS A 115 9.13 19.47 -15.43
CA LYS A 115 9.64 20.83 -15.67
C LYS A 115 11.12 20.85 -16.04
N GLY A 116 11.38 20.61 -17.31
CA GLY A 116 12.67 20.92 -17.95
C GLY A 116 13.04 20.05 -19.15
N ILE A 117 12.30 18.98 -19.40
CA ILE A 117 12.67 17.97 -20.40
C ILE A 117 11.45 17.58 -21.24
N LEU A 118 10.85 18.56 -21.93
CA LEU A 118 9.90 18.29 -23.02
C LEU A 118 10.62 18.20 -24.39
N ASP A 119 11.91 18.54 -24.45
CA ASP A 119 12.72 18.56 -25.68
C ASP A 119 13.82 17.47 -25.75
N SER A 120 14.04 16.65 -24.71
CA SER A 120 15.03 15.56 -24.84
C SER A 120 14.34 14.29 -25.33
N VAL A 121 14.70 13.80 -26.51
CA VAL A 121 14.23 12.53 -27.09
C VAL A 121 14.44 11.37 -26.10
N LEU A 122 13.39 10.58 -25.84
CA LEU A 122 13.52 9.33 -25.08
C LEU A 122 14.50 8.38 -25.80
N PRO A 123 15.43 7.72 -25.09
CA PRO A 123 16.29 6.71 -25.68
C PRO A 123 15.48 5.68 -26.49
N SER A 124 15.95 5.36 -27.69
CA SER A 124 15.23 4.45 -28.58
C SER A 124 15.20 3.00 -28.09
N ASN A 125 15.89 2.66 -26.99
CA ASN A 125 16.02 1.32 -26.43
C ASN A 125 15.08 1.07 -25.22
N ILE A 126 14.15 1.97 -24.93
CA ILE A 126 13.21 1.82 -23.81
C ILE A 126 12.29 0.63 -24.04
N GLU A 127 12.19 -0.22 -23.01
CA GLU A 127 11.34 -1.41 -22.99
C GLU A 127 10.17 -1.29 -22.00
N SER A 128 10.33 -0.49 -20.95
CA SER A 128 9.30 -0.28 -19.93
C SER A 128 9.15 1.20 -19.56
N ILE A 129 7.90 1.65 -19.41
CA ILE A 129 7.57 2.97 -18.88
C ILE A 129 6.50 2.79 -17.80
N SER A 130 6.72 3.40 -16.64
CA SER A 130 5.77 3.51 -15.55
C SER A 130 5.55 4.97 -15.17
N PHE A 131 4.33 5.45 -15.34
CA PHE A 131 3.92 6.74 -14.84
C PHE A 131 3.55 6.58 -13.37
N LEU A 132 4.28 7.27 -12.50
CA LEU A 132 4.13 7.17 -11.05
C LEU A 132 3.36 8.40 -10.61
N SER A 133 2.05 8.23 -10.37
CA SER A 133 1.13 9.20 -9.74
C SER A 133 1.19 10.65 -10.25
N ASN A 134 0.12 11.07 -10.93
CA ASN A 134 -0.16 12.48 -11.12
C ASN A 134 -0.97 12.99 -9.92
N PHE A 135 -0.48 14.01 -9.22
CA PHE A 135 -1.31 14.82 -8.32
C PHE A 135 -2.31 15.58 -9.18
N PHE A 136 -3.47 14.98 -9.43
CA PHE A 136 -4.56 15.67 -10.10
C PHE A 136 -5.55 16.21 -9.08
N THR A 137 -5.64 17.53 -8.99
CA THR A 137 -6.88 18.19 -8.61
C THR A 137 -7.95 17.81 -9.64
N GLN A 138 -9.14 17.41 -9.17
CA GLN A 138 -10.30 17.13 -10.02
C GLN A 138 -10.41 18.16 -11.16
N GLY A 139 -10.33 17.69 -12.41
CA GLY A 139 -10.55 18.53 -13.60
C GLY A 139 -9.32 18.93 -14.43
N THR A 140 -8.12 18.42 -14.14
CA THR A 140 -6.95 18.61 -15.03
C THR A 140 -6.62 17.33 -15.81
N SER A 141 -7.05 17.29 -17.08
CA SER A 141 -6.63 16.25 -18.03
C SER A 141 -5.23 16.60 -18.53
N ILE A 142 -4.23 15.74 -18.29
CA ILE A 142 -3.06 15.75 -19.17
C ILE A 142 -3.53 15.19 -20.49
N SER A 143 -3.50 16.06 -21.49
CA SER A 143 -3.83 15.73 -22.86
C SER A 143 -2.67 14.95 -23.48
N ALA A 144 -2.83 13.64 -23.58
CA ALA A 144 -1.96 12.67 -24.26
C ALA A 144 -0.76 12.11 -23.46
N LEU A 145 -0.44 10.82 -23.69
CA LEU A 145 0.89 10.27 -23.42
C LEU A 145 1.91 11.23 -24.02
N PRO A 146 2.98 11.59 -23.28
CA PRO A 146 3.92 12.60 -23.75
C PRO A 146 4.42 12.22 -25.14
N SER A 147 4.40 13.20 -26.06
CA SER A 147 4.78 13.07 -27.49
C SER A 147 6.11 12.35 -27.69
N ILE A 148 6.98 12.42 -26.70
CA ILE A 148 8.25 11.73 -26.57
C ILE A 148 8.18 10.18 -26.69
N ILE A 149 7.07 9.55 -26.30
CA ILE A 149 6.83 8.10 -26.50
C ILE A 149 6.62 7.79 -27.99
N MET A 150 6.12 8.76 -28.75
CA MET A 150 5.62 8.56 -30.12
C MET A 150 6.70 8.55 -31.19
N GLU A 151 7.86 9.19 -30.97
CA GLU A 151 8.85 9.31 -32.04
C GLU A 151 9.66 8.01 -32.26
N LYS A 152 9.80 7.14 -31.23
CA LYS A 152 10.56 5.87 -31.34
C LYS A 152 10.03 4.72 -30.46
N PRO A 153 8.77 4.26 -30.59
CA PRO A 153 8.18 3.21 -29.75
C PRO A 153 8.65 1.79 -30.10
N LEU A 154 9.73 1.61 -30.87
CA LEU A 154 10.10 0.34 -31.50
C LEU A 154 10.33 -0.79 -30.50
N PHE A 155 10.59 -0.54 -29.22
CA PHE A 155 10.91 -1.59 -28.25
C PHE A 155 10.05 -1.59 -26.99
N LEU A 156 9.05 -0.72 -26.90
CA LEU A 156 8.21 -0.64 -25.71
C LEU A 156 7.34 -1.91 -25.60
N ARG A 157 7.50 -2.63 -24.48
CA ARG A 157 6.77 -3.87 -24.16
C ARG A 157 5.95 -3.75 -22.89
N HIS A 158 6.33 -2.88 -21.97
CA HIS A 158 5.62 -2.67 -20.70
C HIS A 158 5.19 -1.22 -20.55
N LEU A 159 3.89 -1.01 -20.35
CA LEU A 159 3.33 0.31 -20.10
C LEU A 159 2.45 0.26 -18.85
N ASN A 160 2.77 1.09 -17.86
CA ASN A 160 1.98 1.25 -16.65
C ASN A 160 1.49 2.68 -16.54
N LEU A 161 0.16 2.84 -16.61
CA LEU A 161 -0.55 4.11 -16.51
C LEU A 161 -1.38 4.08 -15.22
N THR A 162 -0.99 4.90 -14.24
CA THR A 162 -1.70 5.00 -12.95
C THR A 162 -2.52 6.29 -12.80
N TYR A 163 -3.04 6.82 -13.91
CA TYR A 163 -3.72 8.13 -13.95
C TYR A 163 -4.94 8.09 -14.88
N GLN A 164 -5.79 9.14 -14.85
CA GLN A 164 -6.96 9.24 -15.74
C GLN A 164 -6.54 9.30 -17.21
N THR A 165 -6.82 8.24 -17.96
CA THR A 165 -6.45 8.12 -19.37
C THR A 165 -7.43 8.81 -20.32
N SER A 166 -6.84 9.50 -21.29
CA SER A 166 -7.32 10.12 -22.52
C SER A 166 -8.01 9.26 -23.57
N PHE A 167 -8.97 9.76 -24.37
CA PHE A 167 -9.25 9.18 -25.70
C PHE A 167 -8.00 9.24 -26.62
N LYS A 168 -7.18 10.30 -26.48
CA LYS A 168 -5.91 10.40 -27.22
C LYS A 168 -4.94 9.28 -26.82
N ASP A 169 -4.93 8.90 -25.55
CA ASP A 169 -4.07 7.82 -25.04
C ASP A 169 -4.41 6.48 -25.68
N VAL A 170 -5.69 6.22 -25.95
CA VAL A 170 -6.18 4.98 -26.56
C VAL A 170 -5.58 4.77 -27.95
N GLN A 171 -5.64 5.78 -28.83
CA GLN A 171 -5.05 5.67 -30.17
C GLN A 171 -3.54 5.44 -30.12
N GLN A 172 -2.87 6.05 -29.15
CA GLN A 172 -1.44 5.89 -28.95
C GLN A 172 -1.11 4.47 -28.47
N ILE A 173 -1.84 3.94 -27.48
CA ILE A 173 -1.68 2.55 -27.01
C ILE A 173 -1.91 1.56 -28.16
N CYS A 174 -2.93 1.79 -28.97
CA CYS A 174 -3.24 0.97 -30.16
C CYS A 174 -2.08 0.95 -31.18
N SER A 175 -1.23 1.98 -31.23
CA SER A 175 -0.04 2.01 -32.10
C SER A 175 1.13 1.14 -31.59
N LEU A 176 1.12 0.74 -30.32
CA LEU A 176 2.21 -0.02 -29.67
C LEU A 176 2.16 -1.52 -30.00
N LYS A 177 2.51 -1.91 -31.23
CA LYS A 177 2.38 -3.30 -31.73
C LYS A 177 3.27 -4.35 -31.05
N ARG A 178 4.16 -3.95 -30.15
CA ARG A 178 5.03 -4.85 -29.35
C ARG A 178 4.67 -4.88 -27.87
N LEU A 179 3.58 -4.22 -27.48
CA LEU A 179 3.14 -4.18 -26.09
C LEU A 179 2.77 -5.59 -25.61
N GLU A 180 3.36 -5.99 -24.49
CA GLU A 180 3.15 -7.29 -23.85
C GLU A 180 2.46 -7.14 -22.51
N HIS A 181 2.81 -6.13 -21.71
CA HIS A 181 2.15 -5.84 -20.44
C HIS A 181 1.58 -4.43 -20.44
N LEU A 182 0.30 -4.33 -20.11
CA LEU A 182 -0.42 -3.08 -19.99
C LEU A 182 -1.11 -3.02 -18.64
N ARG A 183 -0.76 -2.01 -17.83
CA ARG A 183 -1.48 -1.67 -16.61
C ARG A 183 -2.17 -0.33 -16.78
N LEU A 184 -3.47 -0.34 -16.45
CA LEU A 184 -4.40 0.78 -16.51
C LEU A 184 -5.06 0.89 -15.15
N ALA A 185 -4.54 1.75 -14.29
CA ALA A 185 -5.08 1.99 -12.96
C ALA A 185 -5.68 3.41 -12.89
N ASN A 186 -6.88 3.52 -12.30
CA ASN A 186 -7.65 4.77 -12.22
C ASN A 186 -8.01 5.38 -13.59
N SER A 187 -8.13 4.54 -14.62
CA SER A 187 -8.47 4.94 -15.98
C SER A 187 -9.98 5.07 -16.16
N MET A 188 -10.46 6.19 -16.69
CA MET A 188 -11.87 6.38 -17.08
C MET A 188 -12.09 5.93 -18.54
N MET A 189 -11.49 4.80 -18.95
CA MET A 189 -11.62 4.30 -20.32
C MET A 189 -13.01 3.75 -20.57
N SER A 190 -13.56 4.03 -21.75
CA SER A 190 -14.79 3.42 -22.20
C SER A 190 -14.63 1.97 -22.63
N LEU A 191 -15.73 1.24 -22.68
CA LEU A 191 -15.79 -0.11 -23.25
C LEU A 191 -15.17 -0.18 -24.65
N GLN A 192 -15.45 0.84 -25.47
CA GLN A 192 -14.92 0.95 -26.83
C GLN A 192 -13.40 1.15 -26.82
N ASP A 193 -12.88 1.91 -25.86
CA ASP A 193 -11.44 2.16 -25.73
C ASP A 193 -10.68 0.88 -25.40
N VAL A 194 -11.15 0.13 -24.38
CA VAL A 194 -10.54 -1.15 -23.98
C VAL A 194 -10.62 -2.17 -25.12
N THR A 195 -11.78 -2.23 -25.80
CA THR A 195 -12.01 -3.07 -26.98
C THR A 195 -11.00 -2.73 -28.09
N GLN A 196 -10.80 -1.45 -28.39
CA GLN A 196 -9.87 -1.01 -29.43
C GLN A 196 -8.42 -1.38 -29.10
N ILE A 197 -8.02 -1.21 -27.84
CA ILE A 197 -6.69 -1.58 -27.34
C ILE A 197 -6.46 -3.09 -27.49
N LEU A 198 -7.39 -3.91 -26.99
CA LEU A 198 -7.30 -5.37 -27.07
C LEU A 198 -7.15 -5.85 -28.52
N LYS A 199 -7.97 -5.31 -29.45
CA LYS A 199 -7.91 -5.65 -30.87
C LYS A 199 -6.59 -5.21 -31.53
N SER A 200 -6.02 -4.10 -31.08
CA SER A 200 -4.83 -3.51 -31.69
C SER A 200 -3.51 -4.14 -31.21
N ASN A 201 -3.50 -4.76 -30.04
CA ASN A 201 -2.32 -5.23 -29.34
C ASN A 201 -2.31 -6.77 -29.19
N THR A 202 -2.18 -7.49 -30.31
CA THR A 202 -2.23 -8.97 -30.38
C THR A 202 -1.06 -9.72 -29.73
N LYS A 203 -0.10 -9.00 -29.12
CA LYS A 203 1.02 -9.58 -28.36
C LYS A 203 0.85 -9.47 -26.85
N LEU A 204 -0.28 -8.91 -26.41
CA LEU A 204 -0.53 -8.67 -24.99
C LEU A 204 -0.58 -9.99 -24.24
N ARG A 205 0.28 -10.12 -23.22
CA ARG A 205 0.38 -11.27 -22.30
C ARG A 205 -0.21 -10.95 -20.94
N CYS A 206 -0.22 -9.67 -20.54
CA CYS A 206 -0.77 -9.22 -19.28
C CYS A 206 -1.59 -7.95 -19.48
N LEU A 207 -2.83 -7.99 -19.02
CA LEU A 207 -3.68 -6.82 -18.90
C LEU A 207 -4.09 -6.66 -17.43
N GLU A 208 -3.77 -5.51 -16.86
CA GLU A 208 -4.20 -5.11 -15.52
C GLU A 208 -5.09 -3.88 -15.63
N TYR A 209 -6.34 -4.03 -15.25
CA TYR A 209 -7.33 -2.98 -15.17
C TYR A 209 -7.74 -2.83 -13.70
N CYS A 210 -7.43 -1.68 -13.09
CA CYS A 210 -7.64 -1.47 -11.65
C CYS A 210 -8.42 -0.19 -11.37
N PHE A 211 -9.51 -0.30 -10.60
CA PHE A 211 -10.26 0.84 -10.08
C PHE A 211 -10.11 1.00 -8.56
N PRO A 212 -10.14 2.24 -8.05
CA PRO A 212 -10.09 2.49 -6.62
C PRO A 212 -11.47 2.24 -5.97
N HIS A 213 -11.47 1.66 -4.76
CA HIS A 213 -12.63 1.19 -3.98
C HIS A 213 -13.73 2.22 -3.64
N SER A 214 -13.65 3.47 -4.11
CA SER A 214 -14.48 4.58 -3.60
C SER A 214 -15.25 5.38 -4.64
N SER A 215 -15.20 5.04 -5.93
CA SER A 215 -16.02 5.74 -6.92
C SER A 215 -17.41 5.11 -6.99
N SER A 216 -18.33 5.64 -6.18
CA SER A 216 -19.78 5.47 -6.33
C SER A 216 -20.34 6.13 -7.60
N SER A 217 -19.51 6.35 -8.62
CA SER A 217 -19.94 6.99 -9.86
C SER A 217 -20.47 5.94 -10.83
N SER A 218 -21.59 6.28 -11.45
CA SER A 218 -22.28 5.62 -12.57
C SER A 218 -21.40 5.25 -13.79
N THR A 219 -20.10 5.48 -13.73
CA THR A 219 -19.10 5.05 -14.73
C THR A 219 -18.65 3.60 -14.55
N ASN A 220 -18.99 2.95 -13.43
CA ASN A 220 -18.75 1.52 -13.24
C ASN A 220 -19.66 0.62 -14.10
N GLU A 221 -20.56 1.16 -14.92
CA GLU A 221 -21.43 0.39 -15.83
C GLU A 221 -20.68 -0.20 -17.05
N MET A 222 -19.35 -0.10 -17.12
CA MET A 222 -18.62 -0.29 -18.39
C MET A 222 -18.24 -1.73 -18.76
N LEU A 223 -18.28 -2.67 -17.82
CA LEU A 223 -18.09 -4.11 -18.07
C LEU A 223 -19.42 -4.89 -17.93
N ILE A 224 -20.54 -4.24 -18.28
CA ILE A 224 -21.79 -4.97 -18.55
C ILE A 224 -21.50 -6.02 -19.62
N ASP A 225 -22.10 -7.20 -19.49
CA ASP A 225 -22.08 -8.37 -20.39
C ASP A 225 -22.30 -8.03 -21.88
N SER A 226 -21.35 -7.32 -22.48
CA SER A 226 -21.39 -6.91 -23.87
C SER A 226 -20.68 -7.97 -24.69
N GLN A 227 -21.33 -8.41 -25.75
CA GLN A 227 -20.71 -9.36 -26.67
C GLN A 227 -19.49 -8.75 -27.37
N GLU A 228 -19.47 -7.42 -27.53
CA GLU A 228 -18.36 -6.69 -28.13
C GLU A 228 -17.03 -6.86 -27.37
N ILE A 229 -17.03 -6.74 -26.04
CA ILE A 229 -15.79 -6.89 -25.28
C ILE A 229 -15.33 -8.35 -25.22
N LEU A 230 -16.26 -9.29 -25.13
CA LEU A 230 -15.95 -10.72 -25.19
C LEU A 230 -15.31 -11.06 -26.54
N SER A 231 -15.85 -10.52 -27.64
CA SER A 231 -15.23 -10.65 -28.97
C SER A 231 -13.86 -9.98 -29.03
N ALA A 232 -13.65 -8.83 -28.40
CA ALA A 232 -12.34 -8.20 -28.35
C ALA A 232 -11.32 -9.03 -27.57
N PHE A 233 -11.71 -9.60 -26.43
CA PHE A 233 -10.88 -10.55 -25.70
C PHE A 233 -10.58 -11.76 -26.57
N GLN A 234 -11.57 -12.33 -27.27
CA GLN A 234 -11.38 -13.50 -28.13
C GLN A 234 -10.48 -13.21 -29.34
N GLU A 235 -10.58 -12.03 -29.95
CA GLU A 235 -9.71 -11.59 -31.06
C GLU A 235 -8.27 -11.34 -30.58
N GLY A 236 -8.09 -10.85 -29.34
CA GLY A 236 -6.79 -10.62 -28.70
C GLY A 236 -6.25 -11.80 -27.86
N SER A 237 -7.00 -12.91 -27.73
CA SER A 237 -6.79 -13.94 -26.69
C SER A 237 -5.59 -14.86 -26.92
N GLY A 238 -5.04 -14.89 -28.13
CA GLY A 238 -4.03 -15.86 -28.52
C GLY A 238 -2.77 -15.84 -27.66
N THR A 239 -2.48 -14.73 -26.97
CA THR A 239 -1.27 -14.55 -26.15
C THR A 239 -1.52 -14.21 -24.70
N LEU A 240 -2.77 -13.91 -24.29
CA LEU A 240 -3.04 -13.39 -22.95
C LEU A 240 -2.89 -14.49 -21.90
N GLU A 241 -1.96 -14.30 -20.97
CA GLU A 241 -1.66 -15.24 -19.89
C GLU A 241 -2.13 -14.72 -18.52
N ARG A 242 -2.24 -13.40 -18.35
CA ARG A 242 -2.57 -12.76 -17.08
C ARG A 242 -3.64 -11.69 -17.28
N LEU A 243 -4.74 -11.79 -16.54
CA LEU A 243 -5.84 -10.85 -16.61
C LEU A 243 -6.28 -10.43 -15.21
N PHE A 244 -6.07 -9.15 -14.87
CA PHE A 244 -6.50 -8.58 -13.60
C PHE A 244 -7.56 -7.51 -13.86
N LEU A 245 -8.76 -7.72 -13.33
CA LEU A 245 -9.92 -6.84 -13.43
C LEU A 245 -10.34 -6.42 -12.00
N ASN A 246 -9.45 -5.72 -11.31
CA ASN A 246 -9.58 -5.42 -9.88
C ASN A 246 -10.40 -4.16 -9.64
N GLY A 247 -11.32 -4.20 -8.68
CA GLY A 247 -12.23 -3.11 -8.35
C GLY A 247 -13.36 -2.91 -9.36
N VAL A 248 -13.54 -3.84 -10.32
CA VAL A 248 -14.64 -3.79 -11.28
C VAL A 248 -15.90 -4.37 -10.65
N SER A 249 -16.63 -3.54 -9.90
CA SER A 249 -17.78 -3.99 -9.11
C SER A 249 -18.96 -4.52 -9.92
N CYS A 250 -19.04 -4.20 -11.22
CA CYS A 250 -20.12 -4.61 -12.12
C CYS A 250 -19.91 -5.97 -12.81
N LEU A 251 -18.77 -6.65 -12.59
CA LEU A 251 -18.51 -7.94 -13.23
C LEU A 251 -19.59 -8.96 -12.87
N SER A 252 -20.21 -9.55 -13.89
CA SER A 252 -21.19 -10.61 -13.71
C SER A 252 -20.51 -11.99 -13.71
N ASN A 253 -21.21 -12.98 -13.14
CA ASN A 253 -20.80 -14.39 -13.22
C ASN A 253 -20.62 -14.85 -14.68
N SER A 254 -21.50 -14.40 -15.58
CA SER A 254 -21.50 -14.78 -17.00
C SER A 254 -20.24 -14.26 -17.71
N MET A 255 -19.84 -13.02 -17.44
CA MET A 255 -18.63 -12.44 -17.98
C MET A 255 -17.40 -13.26 -17.58
N VAL A 256 -17.20 -13.51 -16.28
CA VAL A 256 -16.02 -14.24 -15.79
C VAL A 256 -15.98 -15.67 -16.33
N ALA A 257 -17.13 -16.36 -16.35
CA ALA A 257 -17.23 -17.71 -16.90
C ALA A 257 -16.84 -17.75 -18.38
N LYS A 258 -17.30 -16.76 -19.18
CA LYS A 258 -16.95 -16.65 -20.59
C LYS A 258 -15.49 -16.25 -20.81
N LEU A 259 -14.92 -15.38 -19.99
CA LEU A 259 -13.49 -15.04 -20.06
C LEU A 259 -12.62 -16.29 -19.86
N ILE A 260 -12.95 -17.12 -18.87
CA ILE A 260 -12.27 -18.42 -18.66
C ILE A 260 -12.43 -19.34 -19.87
N GLU A 261 -13.58 -19.29 -20.54
CA GLU A 261 -13.86 -20.09 -21.72
C GLU A 261 -13.03 -19.68 -22.94
N ILE A 262 -12.96 -18.38 -23.23
CA ILE A 262 -12.37 -17.83 -24.48
C ILE A 262 -10.86 -17.55 -24.40
N LEU A 263 -10.26 -17.59 -23.20
CA LEU A 263 -8.83 -17.30 -22.96
C LEU A 263 -8.04 -18.60 -22.69
N PRO A 264 -7.61 -19.35 -23.73
CA PRO A 264 -7.04 -20.70 -23.58
C PRO A 264 -5.66 -20.73 -22.89
N ASN A 265 -4.93 -19.61 -22.89
CA ASN A 265 -3.59 -19.49 -22.32
C ASN A 265 -3.59 -18.83 -20.93
N LEU A 266 -4.75 -18.57 -20.35
CA LEU A 266 -4.87 -17.89 -19.06
C LEU A 266 -4.22 -18.71 -17.94
N LYS A 267 -3.23 -18.11 -17.28
CA LYS A 267 -2.48 -18.64 -16.13
C LYS A 267 -2.84 -17.93 -14.84
N GLU A 268 -3.09 -16.63 -14.89
CA GLU A 268 -3.41 -15.82 -13.71
C GLU A 268 -4.68 -15.00 -13.95
N LEU A 269 -5.63 -15.13 -13.05
CA LEU A 269 -6.87 -14.36 -13.06
C LEU A 269 -7.05 -13.65 -11.72
N SER A 270 -7.31 -12.35 -11.76
CA SER A 270 -7.67 -11.56 -10.58
C SER A 270 -8.95 -10.79 -10.86
N VAL A 271 -9.95 -10.95 -10.00
CA VAL A 271 -11.22 -10.22 -10.04
C VAL A 271 -11.55 -9.68 -8.66
N GLN A 272 -10.54 -9.07 -8.04
CA GLN A 272 -10.63 -8.52 -6.69
C GLN A 272 -11.74 -7.45 -6.59
N ASP A 273 -12.45 -7.43 -5.46
CA ASP A 273 -13.51 -6.47 -5.11
C ASP A 273 -14.67 -6.43 -6.13
N ALA A 274 -14.93 -7.56 -6.78
CA ALA A 274 -16.05 -7.76 -7.69
C ALA A 274 -17.30 -8.24 -6.92
N GLN A 275 -18.00 -7.26 -6.33
CA GLN A 275 -19.09 -7.48 -5.36
C GLN A 275 -20.27 -8.31 -5.88
N LEU A 276 -20.51 -8.38 -7.19
CA LEU A 276 -21.61 -9.15 -7.78
C LEU A 276 -21.28 -10.63 -8.04
N LEU A 277 -20.01 -11.04 -7.87
CA LEU A 277 -19.60 -12.41 -8.18
C LEU A 277 -20.02 -13.40 -7.10
N SER A 278 -20.52 -14.55 -7.54
CA SER A 278 -20.74 -15.73 -6.70
C SER A 278 -19.91 -16.91 -7.20
N ASN A 279 -20.05 -18.08 -6.55
CA ASN A 279 -19.36 -19.32 -6.96
C ASN A 279 -19.63 -19.70 -8.44
N GLU A 280 -20.74 -19.26 -9.03
CA GLU A 280 -21.12 -19.53 -10.42
C GLU A 280 -20.18 -18.87 -11.44
N ALA A 281 -19.49 -17.79 -11.08
CA ALA A 281 -18.54 -17.09 -11.93
C ALA A 281 -17.43 -18.00 -12.49
N PHE A 282 -17.14 -19.10 -11.77
CA PHE A 282 -16.04 -19.99 -12.06
C PHE A 282 -16.49 -21.34 -12.65
N CYS A 283 -17.76 -21.48 -13.03
CA CYS A 283 -18.34 -22.76 -13.47
C CYS A 283 -17.61 -23.41 -14.66
N ASN A 284 -16.93 -22.63 -15.50
CA ASN A 284 -16.17 -23.10 -16.66
C ASN A 284 -14.73 -23.56 -16.34
N ILE A 285 -14.25 -23.43 -15.10
CA ILE A 285 -12.87 -23.81 -14.73
C ILE A 285 -12.56 -25.27 -15.04
N GLU A 286 -13.48 -26.19 -14.77
CA GLU A 286 -13.28 -27.62 -15.00
C GLU A 286 -12.92 -27.95 -16.44
N LYS A 287 -13.56 -27.26 -17.40
CA LYS A 287 -13.39 -27.51 -18.83
C LYS A 287 -12.23 -26.71 -19.42
N ASN A 288 -12.07 -25.45 -19.00
CA ASN A 288 -11.23 -24.46 -19.68
C ASN A 288 -10.03 -23.98 -18.84
N GLY A 289 -10.05 -24.13 -17.52
CA GLY A 289 -9.01 -23.65 -16.59
C GLY A 289 -7.72 -24.48 -16.53
N LYS A 290 -7.33 -25.16 -17.62
CA LYS A 290 -6.23 -26.14 -17.64
C LYS A 290 -4.84 -25.54 -17.42
N ASN A 291 -4.68 -24.25 -17.68
CA ASN A 291 -3.42 -23.52 -17.52
C ASN A 291 -3.40 -22.61 -16.30
N LEU A 292 -4.52 -22.47 -15.59
CA LEU A 292 -4.65 -21.57 -14.45
C LEU A 292 -3.76 -22.05 -13.30
N THR A 293 -2.83 -21.19 -12.87
CA THR A 293 -1.89 -21.41 -11.76
C THR A 293 -2.17 -20.51 -10.58
N PHE A 294 -2.79 -19.35 -10.81
CA PHE A 294 -3.09 -18.34 -9.81
C PHE A 294 -4.52 -17.82 -9.96
N ILE A 295 -5.21 -17.68 -8.83
CA ILE A 295 -6.48 -16.96 -8.80
C ILE A 295 -6.58 -16.06 -7.58
N ASN A 296 -7.01 -14.82 -7.81
CA ASN A 296 -7.30 -13.85 -6.76
C ASN A 296 -8.75 -13.36 -6.87
N ILE A 297 -9.50 -13.61 -5.80
CA ILE A 297 -10.90 -13.21 -5.66
C ILE A 297 -11.13 -12.47 -4.33
N SER A 298 -10.10 -11.78 -3.83
CA SER A 298 -10.18 -10.99 -2.60
C SER A 298 -11.33 -9.97 -2.67
N GLY A 299 -12.00 -9.73 -1.54
CA GLY A 299 -13.09 -8.76 -1.42
C GLY A 299 -14.39 -9.15 -2.14
N CYS A 300 -14.48 -10.35 -2.71
CA CYS A 300 -15.71 -10.86 -3.32
C CYS A 300 -16.61 -11.50 -2.24
N GLU A 301 -17.40 -10.68 -1.56
CA GLU A 301 -18.22 -11.08 -0.40
C GLU A 301 -19.25 -12.19 -0.70
N ASN A 302 -19.76 -12.24 -1.93
CA ASN A 302 -20.77 -13.23 -2.35
C ASN A 302 -20.17 -14.60 -2.74
N ILE A 303 -18.84 -14.76 -2.67
CA ILE A 303 -18.17 -16.03 -2.90
C ILE A 303 -17.98 -16.76 -1.57
N THR A 304 -18.76 -17.83 -1.40
CA THR A 304 -18.93 -18.50 -0.10
C THR A 304 -18.34 -19.90 0.01
N CYS A 305 -18.06 -20.57 -1.12
CA CYS A 305 -17.44 -21.90 -1.14
C CYS A 305 -16.71 -22.18 -2.47
N PRO A 306 -15.64 -21.42 -2.79
CA PRO A 306 -15.02 -21.46 -4.11
C PRO A 306 -14.25 -22.77 -4.37
N PHE A 307 -13.80 -23.48 -3.34
CA PHE A 307 -12.93 -24.65 -3.47
C PHE A 307 -13.51 -25.77 -4.33
N LYS A 308 -14.83 -26.02 -4.27
CA LYS A 308 -15.49 -27.07 -5.08
C LYS A 308 -15.30 -26.87 -6.59
N THR A 309 -15.18 -25.61 -7.02
CA THR A 309 -15.04 -25.23 -8.42
C THR A 309 -13.58 -24.97 -8.77
N LEU A 310 -12.87 -24.20 -7.94
CA LEU A 310 -11.48 -23.81 -8.21
C LEU A 310 -10.52 -24.99 -8.27
N LEU A 311 -10.71 -26.00 -7.39
CA LEU A 311 -9.82 -27.16 -7.31
C LEU A 311 -9.92 -28.12 -8.50
N LYS A 312 -10.83 -27.85 -9.44
CA LYS A 312 -10.90 -28.55 -10.73
C LYS A 312 -9.87 -28.04 -11.73
N ALA A 313 -9.17 -26.93 -11.45
CA ALA A 313 -8.05 -26.45 -12.25
C ALA A 313 -6.79 -27.31 -11.98
N PRO A 314 -6.26 -28.06 -12.97
CA PRO A 314 -5.22 -29.06 -12.77
C PRO A 314 -3.86 -28.49 -12.31
N LYS A 315 -3.57 -27.23 -12.66
CA LYS A 315 -2.28 -26.58 -12.42
C LYS A 315 -2.33 -25.49 -11.34
N LEU A 316 -3.47 -25.33 -10.67
CA LEU A 316 -3.65 -24.28 -9.68
C LEU A 316 -2.65 -24.48 -8.53
N ARG A 317 -1.99 -23.40 -8.12
CA ARG A 317 -0.98 -23.38 -7.05
C ARG A 317 -1.31 -22.36 -5.97
N THR A 318 -1.83 -21.21 -6.39
CA THR A 318 -2.10 -20.07 -5.51
C THR A 318 -3.57 -19.69 -5.55
N ILE A 319 -4.18 -19.59 -4.37
CA ILE A 319 -5.56 -19.11 -4.20
C ILE A 319 -5.55 -17.97 -3.18
N VAL A 320 -6.05 -16.81 -3.57
CA VAL A 320 -6.19 -15.63 -2.71
C VAL A 320 -7.67 -15.32 -2.52
N LEU A 321 -8.15 -15.45 -1.28
CA LEU A 321 -9.54 -15.27 -0.86
C LEU A 321 -9.71 -14.13 0.15
N GLU A 322 -8.73 -13.22 0.26
CA GLU A 322 -8.71 -12.23 1.35
C GLU A 322 -10.05 -11.49 1.47
N GLY A 323 -10.64 -11.45 2.66
CA GLY A 323 -11.89 -10.75 2.94
C GLY A 323 -13.15 -11.45 2.41
N CYS A 324 -13.07 -12.66 1.85
CA CYS A 324 -14.27 -13.45 1.51
C CYS A 324 -14.98 -13.99 2.76
N ASP A 325 -16.31 -14.13 2.68
CA ASP A 325 -17.12 -14.76 3.72
C ASP A 325 -17.26 -16.27 3.49
N LEU A 326 -16.45 -17.04 4.21
CA LEU A 326 -16.44 -18.51 4.18
C LEU A 326 -17.19 -19.09 5.40
N SER A 327 -18.14 -18.33 5.97
CA SER A 327 -18.99 -18.77 7.09
C SER A 327 -20.09 -19.76 6.68
N THR A 328 -20.05 -20.33 5.48
CA THR A 328 -21.00 -21.39 5.12
C THR A 328 -20.62 -22.71 5.79
N LYS A 329 -21.62 -23.54 6.09
CA LYS A 329 -21.40 -24.84 6.75
C LYS A 329 -20.77 -25.89 5.84
N ASP A 330 -20.66 -25.62 4.54
CA ASP A 330 -20.22 -26.60 3.55
C ASP A 330 -19.02 -26.09 2.75
N LEU A 331 -17.86 -26.08 3.43
CA LEU A 331 -16.54 -26.03 2.79
C LEU A 331 -16.05 -27.43 2.41
N SER A 332 -16.88 -28.46 2.57
CA SER A 332 -16.46 -29.85 2.35
C SER A 332 -16.19 -30.09 0.86
N ILE A 333 -14.99 -30.59 0.55
CA ILE A 333 -14.70 -31.11 -0.78
C ILE A 333 -15.22 -32.55 -0.79
N THR A 334 -16.44 -32.75 -1.26
CA THR A 334 -16.96 -34.10 -1.50
C THR A 334 -16.21 -34.69 -2.69
N THR A 335 -15.39 -35.70 -2.39
CA THR A 335 -14.76 -36.70 -3.29
C THR A 335 -13.39 -36.35 -3.89
N LYS A 336 -12.45 -37.28 -3.66
CA LYS A 336 -11.05 -37.33 -4.11
C LYS A 336 -10.90 -37.56 -5.63
N GLU A 337 -11.98 -37.59 -6.38
CA GLU A 337 -11.95 -37.80 -7.81
C GLU A 337 -11.86 -36.42 -8.48
N HIS A 338 -10.68 -36.05 -8.98
CA HIS A 338 -10.40 -34.88 -9.83
C HIS A 338 -10.05 -33.53 -9.16
N CYS A 339 -9.67 -33.48 -7.88
CA CYS A 339 -9.25 -32.23 -7.22
C CYS A 339 -7.73 -32.09 -7.08
N THR A 340 -7.20 -30.88 -7.26
CA THR A 340 -5.74 -30.57 -7.27
C THR A 340 -5.18 -30.09 -5.94
N THR A 341 -5.72 -30.60 -4.84
CA THR A 341 -5.34 -30.16 -3.50
C THR A 341 -3.85 -30.36 -3.21
N GLU A 342 -3.22 -31.36 -3.83
CA GLU A 342 -1.78 -31.64 -3.74
C GLU A 342 -0.89 -30.62 -4.49
N ASN A 343 -1.44 -29.82 -5.41
CA ASN A 343 -0.69 -28.81 -6.16
C ASN A 343 -0.72 -27.42 -5.50
N ILE A 344 -1.64 -27.20 -4.55
CA ILE A 344 -1.78 -25.92 -3.86
C ILE A 344 -0.60 -25.72 -2.92
N THR A 345 0.20 -24.69 -3.20
CA THR A 345 1.40 -24.32 -2.42
C THR A 345 1.19 -23.06 -1.60
N ASP A 346 0.24 -22.20 -2.00
CA ASP A 346 0.01 -20.87 -1.45
C ASP A 346 -1.49 -20.64 -1.26
N LEU A 347 -1.90 -20.37 -0.03
CA LEU A 347 -3.29 -20.10 0.31
C LEU A 347 -3.39 -18.85 1.19
N ASP A 348 -4.15 -17.86 0.71
CA ASP A 348 -4.44 -16.64 1.46
C ASP A 348 -5.93 -16.58 1.82
N LEU A 349 -6.22 -16.63 3.11
CA LEU A 349 -7.54 -16.46 3.73
C LEU A 349 -7.58 -15.24 4.64
N ALA A 350 -6.67 -14.27 4.47
CA ALA A 350 -6.60 -13.11 5.33
C ALA A 350 -7.97 -12.41 5.43
N SER A 351 -8.33 -11.93 6.61
CA SER A 351 -9.58 -11.22 6.88
C SER A 351 -10.86 -12.01 6.54
N CYS A 352 -10.78 -13.31 6.23
CA CYS A 352 -11.96 -14.13 6.03
C CYS A 352 -12.70 -14.40 7.34
N VAL A 353 -14.01 -14.55 7.22
CA VAL A 353 -14.83 -15.17 8.26
C VAL A 353 -14.95 -16.65 7.93
N VAL A 354 -14.58 -17.53 8.86
CA VAL A 354 -14.63 -18.99 8.66
C VAL A 354 -15.35 -19.66 9.83
N ASN A 355 -16.17 -20.67 9.54
CA ASN A 355 -16.79 -21.49 10.58
C ASN A 355 -15.89 -22.64 11.03
N ASP A 356 -15.21 -23.27 10.08
CA ASP A 356 -14.37 -24.44 10.29
C ASP A 356 -13.16 -24.39 9.35
N MET A 357 -12.02 -24.83 9.85
CA MET A 357 -10.75 -24.90 9.14
C MET A 357 -10.47 -26.27 8.51
N SER A 358 -11.41 -27.24 8.58
CA SER A 358 -11.23 -28.61 8.06
C SER A 358 -10.71 -28.69 6.64
N ILE A 359 -11.04 -27.69 5.80
CA ILE A 359 -10.55 -27.56 4.44
C ILE A 359 -9.02 -27.60 4.34
N LEU A 360 -8.31 -27.04 5.33
CA LEU A 360 -6.85 -26.99 5.36
C LEU A 360 -6.20 -28.38 5.35
N SER A 361 -6.87 -29.40 5.89
CA SER A 361 -6.35 -30.79 5.90
C SER A 361 -6.16 -31.38 4.50
N ASN A 362 -6.77 -30.79 3.48
CA ASN A 362 -6.66 -31.27 2.10
C ASN A 362 -5.38 -30.78 1.41
N PHE A 363 -4.75 -29.69 1.89
CA PHE A 363 -3.66 -29.02 1.19
C PHE A 363 -2.29 -29.40 1.79
N SER A 364 -1.93 -30.68 1.75
CA SER A 364 -0.70 -31.22 2.34
C SER A 364 0.60 -30.59 1.80
N SER A 365 0.57 -30.06 0.57
CA SER A 365 1.70 -29.42 -0.10
C SER A 365 1.87 -27.92 0.22
N LEU A 366 1.05 -27.35 1.10
CA LEU A 366 1.15 -25.93 1.44
C LEU A 366 2.54 -25.57 1.98
N THR A 367 3.10 -24.52 1.38
CA THR A 367 4.37 -23.90 1.78
C THR A 367 4.13 -22.52 2.38
N CYS A 368 3.11 -21.79 1.92
CA CYS A 368 2.71 -20.49 2.42
C CYS A 368 1.22 -20.49 2.78
N LEU A 369 0.92 -20.08 4.02
CA LEU A 369 -0.44 -19.96 4.53
C LEU A 369 -0.62 -18.61 5.22
N ASN A 370 -1.49 -17.77 4.67
CA ASN A 370 -1.90 -16.51 5.28
C ASN A 370 -3.31 -16.63 5.85
N LEU A 371 -3.42 -16.49 7.17
CA LEU A 371 -4.66 -16.47 7.93
C LEU A 371 -4.80 -15.16 8.71
N SER A 372 -4.07 -14.10 8.34
CA SER A 372 -4.06 -12.88 9.13
C SER A 372 -5.47 -12.32 9.30
N SER A 373 -5.83 -11.93 10.52
CA SER A 373 -7.14 -11.38 10.88
C SER A 373 -8.34 -12.28 10.57
N VAL A 374 -8.13 -13.59 10.40
CA VAL A 374 -9.24 -14.53 10.27
C VAL A 374 -10.11 -14.53 11.53
N GLN A 375 -11.43 -14.49 11.31
CA GLN A 375 -12.43 -14.58 12.36
C GLN A 375 -13.06 -15.97 12.36
N LEU A 376 -13.00 -16.66 13.49
CA LEU A 376 -13.72 -17.92 13.70
C LEU A 376 -15.12 -17.62 14.22
N VAL A 377 -16.15 -18.08 13.51
CA VAL A 377 -17.53 -18.07 14.03
C VAL A 377 -17.61 -19.10 15.17
N ALA A 378 -18.20 -18.71 16.29
CA ALA A 378 -18.11 -19.42 17.57
C ALA A 378 -18.40 -20.95 17.49
N GLY A 379 -17.58 -21.76 18.15
CA GLY A 379 -17.97 -23.12 18.59
C GLY A 379 -16.94 -24.25 18.50
N SER A 380 -15.98 -24.23 17.56
CA SER A 380 -15.02 -25.36 17.41
C SER A 380 -13.80 -25.10 16.51
N GLY A 381 -13.72 -23.94 15.83
CA GLY A 381 -12.70 -23.69 14.82
C GLY A 381 -11.25 -23.74 15.32
N ALA A 382 -11.01 -23.51 16.62
CA ALA A 382 -9.66 -23.59 17.20
C ALA A 382 -9.16 -25.04 17.31
N GLU A 383 -10.02 -25.99 17.70
CA GLU A 383 -9.66 -27.41 17.78
C GLU A 383 -9.50 -28.02 16.39
N THR A 384 -10.31 -27.59 15.42
CA THR A 384 -10.14 -28.04 14.03
C THR A 384 -8.89 -27.43 13.42
N PHE A 385 -8.59 -26.15 13.68
CA PHE A 385 -7.31 -25.53 13.32
C PHE A 385 -6.11 -26.36 13.80
N LEU A 386 -6.11 -26.82 15.07
CA LEU A 386 -5.06 -27.69 15.60
C LEU A 386 -4.87 -28.97 14.80
N LYS A 387 -5.98 -29.67 14.52
CA LYS A 387 -5.94 -30.93 13.75
C LYS A 387 -5.37 -30.72 12.36
N ASN A 388 -5.71 -29.60 11.72
CA ASN A 388 -5.36 -29.37 10.33
C ASN A 388 -3.94 -28.81 10.18
N ILE A 389 -3.51 -27.87 11.02
CA ILE A 389 -2.16 -27.29 10.96
C ILE A 389 -1.08 -28.38 11.18
N ALA A 390 -1.40 -29.40 11.99
CA ALA A 390 -0.53 -30.55 12.20
C ALA A 390 -0.25 -31.31 10.89
N THR A 391 -1.22 -31.39 9.97
CA THR A 391 -1.07 -32.10 8.67
C THR A 391 -0.19 -31.36 7.65
N LEU A 392 0.00 -30.06 7.81
CA LEU A 392 0.75 -29.21 6.86
C LEU A 392 2.27 -29.32 7.08
N SER A 393 2.88 -30.43 6.69
CA SER A 393 4.28 -30.78 7.00
C SER A 393 5.30 -29.95 6.21
N HIS A 394 4.95 -29.44 5.04
CA HIS A 394 5.84 -28.65 4.17
C HIS A 394 5.77 -27.13 4.42
N LEU A 395 4.99 -26.69 5.41
CA LEU A 395 4.76 -25.28 5.67
C LEU A 395 6.06 -24.56 6.04
N LYS A 396 6.38 -23.48 5.33
CA LYS A 396 7.56 -22.62 5.53
C LYS A 396 7.17 -21.21 5.99
N GLU A 397 6.01 -20.72 5.56
CA GLU A 397 5.55 -19.38 5.86
C GLU A 397 4.13 -19.44 6.46
N LEU A 398 3.98 -18.88 7.66
CA LEU A 398 2.71 -18.86 8.37
C LEU A 398 2.44 -17.48 8.94
N ASN A 399 1.37 -16.84 8.44
CA ASN A 399 0.89 -15.57 8.95
C ASN A 399 -0.44 -15.77 9.68
N LEU A 400 -0.44 -15.49 10.98
CA LEU A 400 -1.56 -15.55 11.91
C LEU A 400 -1.81 -14.19 12.58
N THR A 401 -1.22 -13.11 12.06
CA THR A 401 -1.34 -11.78 12.65
C THR A 401 -2.80 -11.40 12.83
N GLY A 402 -3.20 -10.99 14.04
CA GLY A 402 -4.55 -10.53 14.35
C GLY A 402 -5.56 -11.64 14.68
N CYS A 403 -5.19 -12.92 14.60
CA CYS A 403 -6.05 -14.05 14.95
C CYS A 403 -6.34 -14.12 16.46
N GLN A 404 -7.48 -13.56 16.89
CA GLN A 404 -7.83 -13.44 18.32
C GLN A 404 -8.05 -14.78 19.03
N PHE A 405 -8.24 -15.87 18.29
CA PHE A 405 -8.36 -17.21 18.86
C PHE A 405 -7.02 -17.84 19.24
N MET A 406 -5.89 -17.28 18.79
CA MET A 406 -4.55 -17.83 19.04
C MET A 406 -4.11 -17.67 20.50
N ASN A 407 -3.48 -18.70 21.03
CA ASN A 407 -2.90 -18.76 22.37
C ASN A 407 -1.64 -19.65 22.41
N ASP A 408 -0.96 -19.71 23.56
CA ASP A 408 0.28 -20.48 23.74
C ASP A 408 0.12 -21.98 23.41
N THR A 409 -1.00 -22.59 23.80
CA THR A 409 -1.31 -24.00 23.49
C THR A 409 -1.43 -24.23 21.99
N LEU A 410 -2.14 -23.35 21.28
CA LEU A 410 -2.28 -23.44 19.81
C LEU A 410 -0.93 -23.27 19.11
N LEU A 411 -0.08 -22.38 19.61
CA LEU A 411 1.26 -22.18 19.06
C LEU A 411 2.17 -23.39 19.27
N SER A 412 2.01 -24.14 20.37
CA SER A 412 2.81 -25.35 20.61
C SER A 412 2.69 -26.40 19.49
N HIS A 413 1.58 -26.40 18.75
CA HIS A 413 1.30 -27.36 17.67
C HIS A 413 2.00 -27.01 16.34
N ILE A 414 2.54 -25.80 16.21
CA ILE A 414 3.38 -25.43 15.06
C ILE A 414 4.86 -25.54 15.38
N ALA A 415 5.24 -25.82 16.63
CA ALA A 415 6.63 -25.81 17.10
C ALA A 415 7.54 -26.89 16.48
N ASN A 416 6.96 -27.92 15.84
CA ASN A 416 7.69 -28.98 15.15
C ASN A 416 7.84 -28.73 13.63
N LYS A 417 7.39 -27.58 13.14
CA LYS A 417 7.47 -27.21 11.73
C LYS A 417 8.82 -26.55 11.42
N GLU A 418 9.30 -26.71 10.21
CA GLU A 418 10.50 -26.03 9.71
C GLU A 418 10.15 -24.66 9.10
N LEU A 419 9.52 -23.80 9.90
CA LEU A 419 9.11 -22.47 9.46
C LEU A 419 10.32 -21.56 9.25
N LYS A 420 10.29 -20.81 8.16
CA LYS A 420 11.19 -19.68 7.87
C LYS A 420 10.56 -18.35 8.28
N MET A 421 9.24 -18.24 8.16
CA MET A 421 8.49 -17.04 8.54
C MET A 421 7.33 -17.42 9.46
N LEU A 422 7.26 -16.74 10.61
CA LEU A 422 6.12 -16.80 11.52
C LEU A 422 5.69 -15.40 11.93
N ARG A 423 4.44 -15.04 11.64
CA ARG A 423 3.83 -13.79 12.12
C ARG A 423 2.62 -14.10 12.98
N VAL A 424 2.65 -13.63 14.22
CA VAL A 424 1.59 -13.82 15.22
C VAL A 424 1.26 -12.50 15.93
N GLY A 425 1.57 -11.38 15.28
CA GLY A 425 1.36 -10.06 15.86
C GLY A 425 -0.12 -9.80 16.15
N GLY A 426 -0.46 -9.14 17.26
CA GLY A 426 -1.85 -8.85 17.62
C GLY A 426 -2.67 -10.04 18.14
N CYS A 427 -2.05 -11.20 18.36
CA CYS A 427 -2.65 -12.35 19.03
C CYS A 427 -2.55 -12.19 20.55
N GLY A 428 -3.60 -11.65 21.19
CA GLY A 428 -3.59 -11.30 22.63
C GLY A 428 -3.53 -12.48 23.62
N GLY A 429 -3.66 -13.72 23.14
CA GLY A 429 -3.53 -14.94 23.92
C GLY A 429 -2.11 -15.52 23.96
N ILE A 430 -1.15 -14.94 23.22
CA ILE A 430 0.25 -15.39 23.19
C ILE A 430 1.05 -14.63 24.26
N THR A 431 1.72 -15.38 25.13
CA THR A 431 2.48 -14.90 26.30
C THR A 431 3.88 -15.51 26.33
N ASP A 432 4.66 -15.23 27.38
CA ASP A 432 6.00 -15.84 27.57
C ASP A 432 5.97 -17.38 27.65
N GLN A 433 4.81 -18.01 27.92
CA GLN A 433 4.68 -19.47 27.87
C GLN A 433 4.88 -20.04 26.45
N SER A 434 4.74 -19.21 25.41
CA SER A 434 5.04 -19.60 24.03
C SER A 434 6.54 -19.68 23.71
N ILE A 435 7.42 -19.05 24.49
CA ILE A 435 8.84 -18.90 24.14
C ILE A 435 9.54 -20.25 23.93
N PRO A 436 9.39 -21.28 24.80
CA PRO A 436 10.00 -22.59 24.56
C PRO A 436 9.50 -23.28 23.29
N HIS A 437 8.29 -22.93 22.81
CA HIS A 437 7.75 -23.43 21.56
C HIS A 437 8.33 -22.68 20.36
N LEU A 438 8.44 -21.36 20.44
CA LEU A 438 9.08 -20.53 19.41
C LEU A 438 10.53 -20.93 19.18
N MET A 439 11.30 -21.18 20.25
CA MET A 439 12.71 -21.58 20.16
C MET A 439 12.93 -22.93 19.44
N LYS A 440 11.90 -23.77 19.26
CA LYS A 440 12.03 -25.00 18.47
C LYS A 440 12.05 -24.76 16.96
N LEU A 441 11.63 -23.56 16.52
CA LEU A 441 11.59 -23.18 15.11
C LEU A 441 12.96 -22.66 14.65
N GLU A 442 13.97 -23.53 14.67
CA GLU A 442 15.38 -23.18 14.45
C GLU A 442 15.69 -22.60 13.05
N GLN A 443 14.77 -22.80 12.10
CA GLN A 443 14.89 -22.33 10.71
C GLN A 443 14.31 -20.92 10.49
N LEU A 444 13.79 -20.26 11.54
CA LEU A 444 13.21 -18.93 11.41
C LEU A 444 14.25 -17.90 10.95
N THR A 445 13.86 -17.16 9.91
CA THR A 445 14.52 -15.96 9.43
C THR A 445 13.64 -14.72 9.62
N GLU A 446 12.32 -14.89 9.74
CA GLU A 446 11.38 -13.80 10.02
C GLU A 446 10.45 -14.14 11.19
N ILE A 447 10.38 -13.24 12.18
CA ILE A 447 9.45 -13.37 13.28
C ILE A 447 8.76 -12.05 13.62
N GLU A 448 7.43 -12.06 13.69
CA GLU A 448 6.61 -10.93 14.15
C GLU A 448 5.74 -11.33 15.34
N ILE A 449 5.99 -10.71 16.48
CA ILE A 449 5.30 -10.95 17.75
C ILE A 449 4.76 -9.66 18.39
N GLY A 450 4.75 -8.54 17.64
CA GLY A 450 4.26 -7.26 18.14
C GLY A 450 2.79 -7.32 18.58
N LYS A 451 2.38 -6.48 19.53
CA LYS A 451 1.01 -6.47 20.12
C LYS A 451 0.56 -7.82 20.72
N THR A 452 1.48 -8.70 21.10
CA THR A 452 1.21 -9.88 21.95
C THR A 452 1.39 -9.51 23.44
N LYS A 453 1.35 -10.51 24.33
CA LYS A 453 1.68 -10.35 25.76
C LYS A 453 3.05 -10.95 26.11
N ILE A 454 3.92 -11.13 25.12
CA ILE A 454 5.33 -11.48 25.37
C ILE A 454 6.01 -10.29 26.05
N SER A 455 6.69 -10.56 27.16
CA SER A 455 7.39 -9.54 27.97
C SER A 455 8.77 -9.21 27.40
N SER A 456 9.44 -8.22 28.00
CA SER A 456 10.86 -7.96 27.69
C SER A 456 11.75 -9.16 27.97
N GLY A 457 11.47 -9.93 29.03
CA GLY A 457 12.22 -11.16 29.34
C GLY A 457 12.01 -12.25 28.28
N GLY A 458 10.80 -12.38 27.75
CA GLY A 458 10.51 -13.26 26.63
C GLY A 458 11.26 -12.83 25.36
N VAL A 459 11.25 -11.53 25.03
CA VAL A 459 12.02 -10.99 23.89
C VAL A 459 13.53 -11.26 24.06
N GLN A 460 14.10 -11.01 25.24
CA GLN A 460 15.51 -11.31 25.51
C GLN A 460 15.86 -12.78 25.28
N SER A 461 14.99 -13.68 25.73
CA SER A 461 15.18 -15.13 25.50
C SER A 461 15.24 -15.48 24.00
N LEU A 462 14.45 -14.80 23.16
CA LEU A 462 14.50 -14.99 21.71
C LEU A 462 15.79 -14.42 21.10
N LEU A 463 16.23 -13.23 21.54
CA LEU A 463 17.48 -12.60 21.10
C LEU A 463 18.70 -13.47 21.42
N ASP A 464 18.72 -14.05 22.62
CA ASP A 464 19.80 -14.91 23.08
C ASP A 464 19.85 -16.23 22.30
N HIS A 465 18.68 -16.75 21.89
CA HIS A 465 18.55 -18.03 21.21
C HIS A 465 18.84 -17.96 19.70
N PHE A 466 18.07 -17.15 18.96
CA PHE A 466 18.18 -17.12 17.50
C PHE A 466 19.45 -16.38 17.05
N LYS A 467 19.94 -16.74 15.85
CA LYS A 467 21.12 -16.10 15.22
C LYS A 467 20.94 -15.76 13.74
N ASN A 468 19.88 -16.27 13.10
CA ASN A 468 19.65 -16.18 11.65
C ASN A 468 18.49 -15.25 11.27
N ILE A 469 18.01 -14.42 12.21
CA ILE A 469 16.86 -13.54 11.97
C ILE A 469 17.25 -12.37 11.07
N VAL A 470 16.48 -12.20 9.99
CA VAL A 470 16.56 -11.15 8.97
C VAL A 470 15.48 -10.08 9.18
N TYR A 471 14.28 -10.49 9.60
CA TYR A 471 13.18 -9.58 9.97
C TYR A 471 12.70 -9.83 11.40
N PHE A 472 12.62 -8.76 12.19
CA PHE A 472 12.08 -8.81 13.54
C PHE A 472 11.03 -7.74 13.80
N GLY A 473 9.81 -8.17 14.12
CA GLY A 473 8.70 -7.28 14.48
C GLY A 473 8.28 -7.44 15.93
N VAL A 474 8.53 -6.42 16.74
CA VAL A 474 8.24 -6.36 18.19
C VAL A 474 7.55 -5.05 18.58
N ASN A 475 6.70 -4.54 17.68
CA ASN A 475 5.97 -3.30 17.92
C ASN A 475 4.96 -3.45 19.07
N GLN A 476 4.80 -2.40 19.87
CA GLN A 476 3.79 -2.32 20.94
C GLN A 476 3.93 -3.42 22.02
N LEU A 477 5.14 -3.63 22.54
CA LEU A 477 5.43 -4.54 23.66
C LEU A 477 5.96 -3.81 24.91
N ASN A 478 5.93 -2.47 24.92
CA ASN A 478 6.51 -1.60 25.97
C ASN A 478 8.03 -1.74 26.15
N LEU A 479 8.76 -2.13 25.09
CA LEU A 479 10.21 -2.30 25.13
C LEU A 479 10.93 -0.97 25.34
N THR A 480 12.06 -1.01 26.04
CA THR A 480 12.97 0.10 26.30
C THR A 480 14.31 -0.13 25.60
N ASP A 481 15.23 0.83 25.68
CA ASP A 481 16.56 0.71 25.08
C ASP A 481 17.31 -0.54 25.54
N SER A 482 17.20 -0.91 26.82
CA SER A 482 17.88 -2.09 27.37
C SER A 482 17.36 -3.40 26.78
N ASP A 483 16.08 -3.44 26.42
CA ASP A 483 15.42 -4.65 25.93
C ASP A 483 15.82 -5.02 24.49
N ILE A 484 16.55 -4.14 23.81
CA ILE A 484 16.98 -4.32 22.41
C ILE A 484 18.50 -4.24 22.24
N LEU A 485 19.27 -4.09 23.32
CA LEU A 485 20.73 -4.01 23.27
C LEU A 485 21.37 -5.24 22.61
N ASN A 486 20.82 -6.42 22.87
CA ASN A 486 21.38 -7.70 22.41
C ASN A 486 21.08 -8.02 20.94
N ILE A 487 20.31 -7.19 20.23
CA ILE A 487 20.09 -7.35 18.78
C ILE A 487 21.41 -7.32 17.99
N GLN A 488 22.49 -6.74 18.55
CA GLN A 488 23.84 -6.74 17.95
C GLN A 488 24.37 -8.14 17.64
N GLY A 489 23.91 -9.17 18.35
CA GLY A 489 24.30 -10.56 18.06
C GLY A 489 23.70 -11.13 16.77
N TRP A 490 22.68 -10.48 16.18
CA TRP A 490 22.02 -10.93 14.96
C TRP A 490 22.66 -10.31 13.73
N SER A 491 23.76 -10.92 13.29
CA SER A 491 24.54 -10.43 12.14
C SER A 491 23.74 -10.35 10.83
N GLN A 492 22.63 -11.07 10.69
CA GLN A 492 21.80 -11.10 9.48
C GLN A 492 20.60 -10.13 9.53
N ILE A 493 20.43 -9.35 10.61
CA ILE A 493 19.26 -8.48 10.76
C ILE A 493 19.29 -7.35 9.73
N GLU A 494 18.26 -7.32 8.88
CA GLU A 494 18.10 -6.30 7.84
C GLU A 494 16.91 -5.39 8.10
N ARG A 495 15.86 -5.90 8.76
CA ARG A 495 14.60 -5.20 8.91
C ARG A 495 14.08 -5.30 10.34
N LEU A 496 13.85 -4.15 10.98
CA LEU A 496 13.43 -4.08 12.37
C LEU A 496 12.20 -3.17 12.54
N ASN A 497 11.14 -3.69 13.14
CA ASN A 497 9.96 -2.93 13.52
C ASN A 497 9.79 -2.88 15.04
N LEU A 498 10.10 -1.70 15.59
CA LEU A 498 10.05 -1.35 17.00
C LEU A 498 9.01 -0.26 17.30
N SER A 499 8.05 -0.04 16.40
CA SER A 499 7.05 1.01 16.57
C SER A 499 6.23 0.84 17.85
N LYS A 500 5.74 1.95 18.43
CA LYS A 500 4.88 1.97 19.62
C LYS A 500 5.53 1.36 20.87
N ASN A 501 6.82 1.56 21.05
CA ASN A 501 7.55 1.14 22.25
C ASN A 501 8.03 2.39 23.03
N ARG A 502 9.03 2.21 23.90
CA ARG A 502 9.62 3.27 24.74
C ARG A 502 11.10 3.47 24.40
N ILE A 503 11.47 3.27 23.13
CA ILE A 503 12.85 3.46 22.66
C ILE A 503 13.17 4.95 22.66
N SER A 504 14.29 5.32 23.27
CA SER A 504 14.76 6.70 23.40
C SER A 504 15.84 7.04 22.37
N ASP A 505 16.40 8.25 22.48
CA ASP A 505 17.55 8.69 21.70
C ASP A 505 18.74 7.74 21.82
N LEU A 506 18.95 7.11 22.97
CA LEU A 506 20.07 6.17 23.18
C LEU A 506 19.89 4.89 22.36
N GLY A 507 18.70 4.28 22.42
CA GLY A 507 18.38 3.10 21.62
C GLY A 507 18.43 3.39 20.12
N PHE A 508 17.86 4.52 19.68
CA PHE A 508 17.92 4.91 18.27
C PHE A 508 19.35 5.07 17.76
N LYS A 509 20.22 5.76 18.51
CA LYS A 509 21.65 5.92 18.16
C LYS A 509 22.39 4.60 18.10
N SER A 510 22.05 3.64 18.96
CA SER A 510 22.59 2.29 18.87
C SER A 510 22.17 1.62 17.57
N LEU A 511 20.86 1.66 17.24
CA LEU A 511 20.28 1.00 16.07
C LEU A 511 20.77 1.52 14.71
N VAL A 512 21.04 2.82 14.58
CA VAL A 512 21.55 3.38 13.31
C VAL A 512 22.99 3.00 13.00
N LYS A 513 23.73 2.41 13.96
CA LYS A 513 25.11 1.93 13.76
C LYS A 513 25.20 0.54 13.15
N TYR A 514 24.08 -0.16 13.04
CA TYR A 514 24.06 -1.53 12.52
C TYR A 514 24.28 -1.51 11.01
N SER A 515 25.38 -2.12 10.57
CA SER A 515 25.85 -2.07 9.18
C SER A 515 25.00 -2.86 8.19
N ASN A 516 24.18 -3.79 8.67
CA ASN A 516 23.34 -4.62 7.80
C ASN A 516 21.87 -4.18 7.83
N LEU A 517 21.53 -3.20 8.68
CA LEU A 517 20.15 -2.74 8.80
C LEU A 517 19.78 -1.86 7.59
N ILE A 518 18.74 -2.29 6.88
CA ILE A 518 18.20 -1.67 5.66
C ILE A 518 16.90 -0.92 5.97
N PHE A 519 16.06 -1.47 6.85
CA PHE A 519 14.78 -0.88 7.21
C PHE A 519 14.60 -0.79 8.72
N LEU A 520 14.28 0.40 9.22
CA LEU A 520 14.03 0.65 10.64
C LEU A 520 12.73 1.43 10.85
N ASN A 521 11.75 0.79 11.51
CA ASN A 521 10.53 1.44 11.96
C ASN A 521 10.55 1.68 13.47
N LEU A 522 10.60 2.96 13.85
CA LEU A 522 10.56 3.46 15.22
C LEU A 522 9.43 4.48 15.41
N ALA A 523 8.35 4.36 14.63
CA ALA A 523 7.17 5.22 14.79
C ALA A 523 6.64 5.15 16.24
N ASP A 524 6.16 6.28 16.76
CA ASP A 524 5.53 6.39 18.08
C ASP A 524 6.43 5.84 19.22
N ASN A 525 7.63 6.41 19.35
CA ASN A 525 8.60 6.14 20.41
C ASN A 525 8.97 7.45 21.14
N LEU A 526 10.09 7.47 21.88
CA LEU A 526 10.54 8.60 22.69
C LEU A 526 11.71 9.37 22.06
N ILE A 527 11.85 9.32 20.74
CA ILE A 527 12.96 9.96 20.01
C ILE A 527 12.74 11.47 19.94
N THR A 528 13.83 12.22 20.12
CA THR A 528 13.90 13.68 20.10
C THR A 528 14.94 14.16 19.09
N ASP A 529 15.02 15.48 18.90
CA ASP A 529 16.07 16.10 18.09
C ASP A 529 17.49 15.70 18.50
N ASN A 530 17.72 15.32 19.76
CA ASN A 530 19.03 14.90 20.27
C ASN A 530 19.44 13.50 19.79
N GLY A 531 18.47 12.64 19.48
CA GLY A 531 18.69 11.32 18.88
C GLY A 531 19.17 11.41 17.44
N ILE A 532 18.84 12.51 16.74
CA ILE A 532 19.18 12.72 15.34
C ILE A 532 20.52 13.45 15.22
N ASP A 533 21.59 12.70 15.00
CA ASP A 533 22.97 13.19 14.93
C ASP A 533 23.76 12.66 13.72
N GLN A 534 25.10 12.81 13.76
CA GLN A 534 25.98 12.44 12.66
C GLN A 534 26.02 10.93 12.38
N ASP A 535 25.68 10.07 13.36
CA ASP A 535 25.66 8.62 13.14
C ASP A 535 24.56 8.27 12.14
N LEU A 536 23.38 8.88 12.25
CA LEU A 536 22.32 8.75 11.25
C LEU A 536 22.73 9.31 9.88
N PHE A 537 23.33 10.50 9.84
CA PHE A 537 23.69 11.15 8.56
C PHE A 537 24.83 10.43 7.82
N SER A 538 25.67 9.72 8.57
CA SER A 538 26.78 8.94 8.03
C SER A 538 26.38 7.52 7.67
N ASN A 539 25.24 7.02 8.17
CA ASN A 539 24.69 5.74 7.76
C ASN A 539 24.50 5.71 6.22
N LYS A 540 24.83 4.57 5.60
CA LYS A 540 24.72 4.33 4.15
C LYS A 540 23.90 3.10 3.79
N THR A 541 23.42 2.37 4.79
CA THR A 541 22.81 1.05 4.64
C THR A 541 21.30 1.13 4.75
N LEU A 542 20.79 2.02 5.62
CA LEU A 542 19.38 2.29 5.78
C LEU A 542 18.81 2.91 4.50
N THR A 543 17.84 2.24 3.91
CA THR A 543 17.06 2.75 2.78
C THR A 543 15.61 3.01 3.16
N GLY A 544 15.14 2.50 4.31
CA GLY A 544 13.85 2.84 4.89
C GLY A 544 13.93 3.22 6.37
N LEU A 545 13.30 4.34 6.72
CA LEU A 545 13.27 4.89 8.07
C LEU A 545 11.91 5.52 8.38
N ILE A 546 11.24 4.98 9.41
CA ILE A 546 9.95 5.51 9.89
C ILE A 546 10.11 6.03 11.31
N LEU A 547 9.93 7.35 11.47
CA LEU A 547 9.98 8.07 12.75
C LEU A 547 8.68 8.83 13.05
N VAL A 548 7.60 8.57 12.31
CA VAL A 548 6.28 9.19 12.50
C VAL A 548 5.83 9.10 13.96
N ALA A 549 5.10 10.10 14.44
CA ALA A 549 4.56 10.17 15.80
C ALA A 549 5.59 10.27 16.94
N ASN A 550 6.90 10.40 16.64
CA ASN A 550 7.88 10.87 17.64
C ASN A 550 7.71 12.38 17.84
N ARG A 551 6.87 12.76 18.82
CA ARG A 551 6.36 14.13 19.00
C ARG A 551 7.42 15.18 19.30
N LYS A 552 8.62 14.76 19.74
CA LYS A 552 9.72 15.65 20.11
C LYS A 552 10.74 15.86 18.98
N ILE A 553 10.49 15.31 17.79
CA ILE A 553 11.28 15.61 16.58
C ILE A 553 10.69 16.84 15.90
N THR A 554 11.41 17.96 15.96
CA THR A 554 10.96 19.24 15.42
C THR A 554 10.98 19.26 13.89
N ASN A 555 10.18 20.13 13.28
CA ASN A 555 10.20 20.34 11.83
C ASN A 555 11.60 20.70 11.31
N LYS A 556 12.37 21.49 12.08
CA LYS A 556 13.75 21.85 11.73
C LYS A 556 14.61 20.59 11.59
N LYS A 557 14.49 19.64 12.51
CA LYS A 557 15.26 18.40 12.45
C LYS A 557 14.77 17.47 11.34
N ARG A 558 13.46 17.39 11.11
CA ARG A 558 12.89 16.64 9.97
C ARG A 558 13.46 17.13 8.64
N SER A 559 13.51 18.45 8.42
CA SER A 559 14.12 19.03 7.22
C SER A 559 15.60 18.68 7.10
N GLN A 560 16.36 18.63 8.21
CA GLN A 560 17.75 18.20 8.19
C GLN A 560 17.90 16.73 7.76
N ILE A 561 17.03 15.83 8.23
CA ILE A 561 17.01 14.42 7.81
C ILE A 561 16.77 14.34 6.29
N VAL A 562 15.74 15.02 5.78
CA VAL A 562 15.42 15.01 4.34
C VAL A 562 16.60 15.52 3.48
N MET A 563 17.29 16.57 3.93
CA MET A 563 18.43 17.13 3.18
C MET A 563 19.69 16.27 3.25
N LYS A 564 19.94 15.57 4.36
CA LYS A 564 21.19 14.82 4.58
C LYS A 564 21.08 13.33 4.29
N CYS A 565 19.90 12.74 4.43
CA CYS A 565 19.66 11.31 4.23
C CYS A 565 18.96 11.05 2.89
N THR A 566 19.50 11.61 1.81
CA THR A 566 18.91 11.51 0.45
C THR A 566 18.89 10.08 -0.13
N HIS A 567 19.61 9.16 0.50
CA HIS A 567 19.66 7.74 0.12
C HIS A 567 18.51 6.91 0.74
N ILE A 568 17.78 7.45 1.72
CA ILE A 568 16.61 6.79 2.30
C ILE A 568 15.42 7.04 1.38
N VAL A 569 14.96 5.98 0.70
CA VAL A 569 13.86 6.02 -0.26
C VAL A 569 12.49 5.91 0.41
N ASP A 570 12.42 5.21 1.54
CA ASP A 570 11.20 4.98 2.31
C ASP A 570 11.25 5.74 3.64
N LEU A 571 11.06 7.06 3.57
CA LEU A 571 11.22 7.99 4.69
C LEU A 571 9.88 8.56 5.16
N HIS A 572 9.54 8.31 6.43
CA HIS A 572 8.31 8.81 7.05
C HIS A 572 8.61 9.49 8.39
N LEU A 573 8.30 10.80 8.54
CA LEU A 573 8.70 11.64 9.70
C LEU A 573 7.54 12.29 10.45
#